data_AF-A0A363U9F7-F1
#
_entry.id   AF-A0A363U9F7-F1
#
_cell.length_a   1.000
_cell.length_b   1.000
_cell.length_c   1.000
_cell.angle_alpha   90.00
_cell.angle_beta   90.00
_cell.angle_gamma   90.00
#
_symmetry.space_group_name_H-M   'P 1'
#
loop_
_entity.id
_entity.type
_entity.pdbx_description
1 polymer ?
#
loop_
_entity_poly.entity_id
_entity_poly.type
_entity_poly.pdbx_seq_one_letter_code
_entity_poly.pdbx_strand_id
1 'polypeptide(L)'
;MESRMLDVERRVKRYWYSDGIAELSSGGMFILLGLYFGIQGYFGEGSIVSVVLQVGLVLIMIGGVFGVRWLVNTLKARITYPRTGYVEYRVDDREAKTRRYTVAAVAMVIAIASMVLVRYIRGLDSMVLITGVLVAIVFIALRGKSSGVTRFYYLGGYSLLLGTGLSLGDLSDEYNLALFYGLLGVAVMVSGGTVLRRYLRENPMPAEADND
;
A
#
# COMPACT_ATOMS: atom_id res chain seq x y z
N MET A 1 -23.10 -27.31 -8.69
CA MET A 1 -22.96 -26.36 -9.81
C MET A 1 -22.54 -24.97 -9.31
N GLU A 2 -23.11 -24.48 -8.19
CA GLU A 2 -22.65 -23.29 -7.45
C GLU A 2 -21.16 -23.25 -7.11
N SER A 3 -20.57 -24.37 -6.67
CA SER A 3 -19.15 -24.44 -6.30
C SER A 3 -18.19 -24.09 -7.46
N ARG A 4 -18.54 -24.44 -8.70
CA ARG A 4 -17.72 -24.13 -9.88
C ARG A 4 -17.80 -22.66 -10.27
N MET A 5 -18.94 -21.99 -10.05
CA MET A 5 -19.08 -20.54 -10.30
C MET A 5 -18.29 -19.72 -9.26
N LEU A 6 -18.34 -20.11 -7.98
CA LEU A 6 -17.57 -19.45 -6.91
C LEU A 6 -16.04 -19.55 -7.11
N ASP A 7 -15.56 -20.67 -7.65
CA ASP A 7 -14.13 -20.87 -7.94
C ASP A 7 -13.63 -20.06 -9.14
N VAL A 8 -14.49 -19.82 -10.13
CA VAL A 8 -14.19 -18.94 -11.27
C VAL A 8 -14.17 -17.48 -10.82
N GLU A 9 -15.13 -17.06 -9.99
CA GLU A 9 -15.22 -15.70 -9.47
C GLU A 9 -14.01 -15.32 -8.59
N ARG A 10 -13.52 -16.25 -7.75
CA ARG A 10 -12.29 -16.07 -6.96
C ARG A 10 -11.04 -15.97 -7.84
N ARG A 11 -10.97 -16.71 -8.95
CA ARG A 11 -9.86 -16.65 -9.90
C ARG A 11 -9.78 -15.29 -10.59
N VAL A 12 -10.91 -14.69 -10.93
CA VAL A 12 -10.99 -13.37 -11.60
C VAL A 12 -10.74 -12.21 -10.63
N LYS A 13 -11.16 -12.26 -9.36
CA LYS A 13 -10.80 -11.21 -8.37
C LYS A 13 -9.30 -11.13 -8.07
N ARG A 14 -8.57 -12.24 -8.23
CA ARG A 14 -7.11 -12.28 -8.11
C ARG A 14 -6.44 -11.47 -9.23
N TYR A 15 -7.14 -11.20 -10.32
CA TYR A 15 -6.62 -10.59 -11.54
C TYR A 15 -6.26 -9.10 -11.39
N TRP A 16 -7.01 -8.32 -10.61
CA TRP A 16 -6.68 -6.91 -10.41
C TRP A 16 -5.33 -6.71 -9.72
N TYR A 17 -5.00 -7.62 -8.81
CA TYR A 17 -3.76 -7.61 -8.03
C TYR A 17 -2.70 -8.57 -8.59
N SER A 18 -2.96 -9.29 -9.68
CA SER A 18 -1.98 -10.25 -10.21
C SER A 18 -0.80 -9.59 -10.90
N ASP A 19 -0.97 -8.37 -11.40
CA ASP A 19 0.05 -7.67 -12.20
C ASP A 19 1.03 -6.83 -11.37
N GLY A 20 0.76 -6.56 -10.09
CA GLY A 20 1.67 -5.81 -9.21
C GLY A 20 1.78 -4.30 -9.52
N ILE A 21 1.09 -3.79 -10.54
CA ILE A 21 1.16 -2.38 -10.96
C ILE A 21 0.63 -1.45 -9.85
N ALA A 22 -0.48 -1.83 -9.21
CA ALA A 22 -1.05 -1.05 -8.11
C ALA A 22 -0.10 -0.94 -6.90
N GLU A 23 0.67 -1.99 -6.62
CA GLU A 23 1.71 -1.96 -5.59
C GLU A 23 2.88 -1.07 -6.00
N LEU A 24 3.35 -1.20 -7.25
CA LEU A 24 4.43 -0.35 -7.74
C LEU A 24 4.07 1.15 -7.66
N SER A 25 2.85 1.52 -8.07
CA SER A 25 2.38 2.90 -8.02
C SER A 25 2.17 3.41 -6.59
N SER A 26 1.58 2.59 -5.71
CA SER A 26 1.41 2.98 -4.29
C SER A 26 2.74 3.06 -3.54
N GLY A 27 3.70 2.20 -3.86
CA GLY A 27 5.08 2.28 -3.37
C GLY A 27 5.74 3.60 -3.79
N GLY A 28 5.56 4.03 -5.04
CA GLY A 28 6.02 5.35 -5.51
C GLY A 28 5.41 6.52 -4.73
N MET A 29 4.13 6.44 -4.36
CA MET A 29 3.48 7.43 -3.50
C MET A 29 4.10 7.48 -2.11
N PHE A 30 4.43 6.32 -1.52
CA PHE A 30 5.13 6.27 -0.23
C PHE A 30 6.55 6.85 -0.31
N ILE A 31 7.29 6.61 -1.40
CA ILE A 31 8.60 7.26 -1.61
C ILE A 31 8.44 8.78 -1.66
N LEU A 32 7.42 9.27 -2.38
CA LEU A 32 7.16 10.70 -2.48
C LEU A 32 6.83 11.31 -1.11
N LEU A 33 6.06 10.61 -0.27
CA LEU A 33 5.82 11.01 1.11
C LEU A 33 7.10 10.99 1.95
N GLY A 34 7.94 9.97 1.80
CA GLY A 34 9.24 9.90 2.48
C GLY A 34 10.14 11.09 2.14
N LEU A 35 10.23 11.44 0.85
CA LEU A 35 10.95 12.63 0.38
C LEU A 35 10.36 13.92 0.94
N TYR A 36 9.02 14.03 0.95
CA TYR A 36 8.33 15.19 1.49
C TYR A 36 8.70 15.43 2.97
N PHE A 37 8.60 14.41 3.82
CA PHE A 37 8.95 14.55 5.24
C PHE A 37 10.46 14.77 5.44
N GLY A 38 11.31 14.16 4.61
CA GLY A 38 12.76 14.40 4.68
C GLY A 38 13.13 15.84 4.34
N ILE A 39 12.48 16.44 3.35
CA ILE A 39 12.64 17.85 3.00
C ILE A 39 12.13 18.73 4.15
N GLN A 40 10.98 18.40 4.74
CA GLN A 40 10.44 19.15 5.87
C GLN A 40 11.39 19.16 7.07
N GLY A 41 11.97 18.01 7.41
CA GLY A 41 12.98 17.89 8.48
C GLY A 41 14.27 18.65 8.19
N TYR A 42 14.64 18.82 6.92
CA TYR A 42 15.83 19.58 6.52
C TYR A 42 15.64 21.10 6.65
N PHE A 43 14.47 21.63 6.30
CA PHE A 43 14.21 23.08 6.30
C PHE A 43 13.68 23.64 7.63
N GLY A 44 13.21 22.78 8.55
CA GLY A 44 12.78 23.16 9.90
C GLY A 44 11.45 23.94 9.95
N GLU A 45 10.84 24.01 11.14
CA GLU A 45 9.46 24.49 11.32
C GLU A 45 9.27 26.01 11.08
N GLY A 46 10.32 26.82 11.08
CA GLY A 46 10.25 28.29 10.99
C GLY A 46 10.37 28.89 9.57
N SER A 47 10.56 28.07 8.54
CA SER A 47 10.78 28.57 7.16
C SER A 47 9.46 28.80 6.43
N ILE A 48 9.39 29.78 5.52
CA ILE A 48 8.26 29.92 4.58
C ILE A 48 8.03 28.60 3.80
N VAL A 49 9.11 27.84 3.58
CA VAL A 49 9.06 26.52 2.96
C VAL A 49 8.21 25.53 3.77
N SER A 50 8.23 25.57 5.11
CA SER A 50 7.43 24.66 5.94
C SER A 50 5.93 24.91 5.77
N VAL A 51 5.51 26.17 5.71
CA VAL A 51 4.11 26.58 5.47
C VAL A 51 3.65 26.16 4.08
N VAL A 52 4.48 26.38 3.05
CA VAL A 52 4.20 25.93 1.68
C VAL A 52 4.11 24.41 1.61
N LEU A 53 5.00 23.70 2.28
CA LEU A 53 4.97 22.25 2.36
C LEU A 53 3.72 21.75 3.08
N GLN A 54 3.27 22.38 4.16
CA GLN A 54 2.07 21.96 4.89
C GLN A 54 0.81 22.00 4.02
N VAL A 55 0.63 23.08 3.26
CA VAL A 55 -0.43 23.18 2.24
C VAL A 55 -0.20 22.17 1.11
N GLY A 56 1.07 21.99 0.74
CA GLY A 56 1.52 21.01 -0.25
C GLY A 56 1.16 19.57 0.11
N LEU A 57 1.15 19.18 1.38
CA LEU A 57 0.82 17.82 1.81
C LEU A 57 -0.62 17.46 1.45
N VAL A 58 -1.56 18.37 1.66
CA VAL A 58 -2.98 18.15 1.31
C VAL A 58 -3.11 17.97 -0.20
N LEU A 59 -2.43 18.80 -0.98
CA LEU A 59 -2.39 18.69 -2.44
C LEU A 59 -1.74 17.38 -2.90
N ILE A 60 -0.66 16.95 -2.25
CA ILE A 60 0.01 15.67 -2.50
C ILE A 60 -0.93 14.51 -2.17
N MET A 61 -1.67 14.55 -1.06
CA MET A 61 -2.58 13.48 -0.69
C MET A 61 -3.75 13.37 -1.66
N ILE A 62 -4.39 14.49 -2.01
CA ILE A 62 -5.49 14.52 -2.97
C ILE A 62 -4.97 14.12 -4.35
N GLY A 63 -3.96 14.82 -4.84
CA GLY A 63 -3.33 14.57 -6.14
C GLY A 63 -2.73 13.17 -6.25
N GLY A 64 -2.23 12.61 -5.15
CA GLY A 64 -1.68 11.27 -5.07
C GLY A 64 -2.75 10.19 -5.23
N VAL A 65 -3.92 10.34 -4.62
CA VAL A 65 -5.03 9.39 -4.80
C VAL A 65 -5.48 9.35 -6.26
N PHE A 66 -5.67 10.52 -6.89
CA PHE A 66 -6.05 10.60 -8.29
C PHE A 66 -4.91 10.16 -9.22
N GLY A 67 -3.68 10.58 -8.93
CA GLY A 67 -2.48 10.30 -9.70
C GLY A 67 -2.11 8.83 -9.70
N VAL A 68 -2.14 8.16 -8.54
CA VAL A 68 -1.94 6.71 -8.44
C VAL A 68 -3.02 5.97 -9.22
N ARG A 69 -4.30 6.38 -9.09
CA ARG A 69 -5.40 5.73 -9.82
C ARG A 69 -5.23 5.89 -11.34
N TRP A 70 -4.90 7.09 -11.78
CA TRP A 70 -4.63 7.39 -13.19
C TRP A 70 -3.42 6.58 -13.70
N LEU A 71 -2.31 6.58 -12.95
CA LEU A 71 -1.10 5.86 -13.31
C LEU A 71 -1.34 4.36 -13.43
N VAL A 72 -2.05 3.77 -12.46
CA VAL A 72 -2.42 2.35 -12.49
C VAL A 72 -3.26 2.03 -13.72
N ASN A 73 -4.26 2.85 -14.03
CA ASN A 73 -5.12 2.64 -15.19
C ASN A 73 -4.34 2.77 -16.50
N THR A 74 -3.48 3.78 -16.64
CA THR A 74 -2.66 4.02 -17.84
C THR A 74 -1.64 2.90 -18.03
N LEU A 75 -0.96 2.47 -16.96
CA LEU A 75 -0.01 1.36 -17.01
C LEU A 75 -0.71 0.04 -17.33
N LYS A 76 -1.88 -0.22 -16.74
CA LYS A 76 -2.69 -1.41 -17.09
C LYS A 76 -3.14 -1.36 -18.55
N ALA A 77 -3.57 -0.21 -19.06
CA ALA A 77 -3.99 -0.07 -20.46
C ALA A 77 -2.87 -0.36 -21.46
N ARG A 78 -1.63 0.01 -21.14
CA ARG A 78 -0.47 -0.26 -22.02
C ARG A 78 0.18 -1.62 -21.82
N ILE A 79 0.18 -2.13 -20.59
CA ILE A 79 0.93 -3.32 -20.21
C ILE A 79 -0.01 -4.51 -20.02
N THR A 80 -0.96 -4.43 -19.10
CA THR A 80 -1.77 -5.60 -18.71
C THR A 80 -2.84 -5.93 -19.76
N TYR A 81 -3.62 -4.94 -20.21
CA TYR A 81 -4.81 -5.18 -21.05
C TYR A 81 -4.51 -5.79 -22.43
N PRO A 82 -3.43 -5.41 -23.15
CA PRO A 82 -3.11 -6.03 -24.43
C PRO A 82 -2.77 -7.52 -24.31
N ARG A 83 -2.29 -7.96 -23.14
CA ARG A 83 -1.85 -9.35 -22.93
C ARG A 83 -3.02 -10.28 -22.60
N THR A 84 -4.04 -9.77 -21.90
CA THR A 84 -4.99 -10.66 -21.22
C THR A 84 -6.46 -10.22 -21.26
N GLY A 85 -6.77 -9.09 -21.90
CA GLY A 85 -8.14 -8.56 -22.02
C GLY A 85 -8.68 -7.88 -20.75
N TYR A 86 -9.78 -7.11 -20.89
CA TYR A 86 -10.47 -6.40 -19.80
C TYR A 86 -11.74 -7.15 -19.37
N VAL A 87 -11.92 -7.38 -18.07
CA VAL A 87 -13.16 -7.94 -17.50
C VAL A 87 -13.62 -7.06 -16.34
N GLU A 88 -14.79 -6.46 -16.49
CA GLU A 88 -15.40 -5.58 -15.48
C GLU A 88 -16.20 -6.38 -14.44
N TYR A 89 -16.16 -5.93 -13.18
CA TYR A 89 -16.58 -6.71 -12.01
C TYR A 89 -17.89 -6.21 -11.37
N ARG A 90 -18.70 -7.12 -10.81
CA ARG A 90 -19.80 -6.82 -9.85
C ARG A 90 -19.61 -7.64 -8.57
N VAL A 91 -19.67 -6.98 -7.40
CA VAL A 91 -19.34 -7.56 -6.08
C VAL A 91 -20.57 -8.00 -5.31
N ASP A 92 -20.52 -9.21 -4.74
CA ASP A 92 -21.43 -9.62 -3.67
C ASP A 92 -20.75 -9.60 -2.29
N ASP A 93 -21.43 -8.98 -1.33
CA ASP A 93 -20.80 -8.17 -0.26
C ASP A 93 -20.71 -8.86 1.12
N ARG A 94 -21.38 -9.99 1.32
CA ARG A 94 -21.75 -10.47 2.68
C ARG A 94 -20.66 -11.26 3.43
N GLU A 95 -19.97 -12.23 2.81
CA GLU A 95 -18.90 -12.99 3.49
C GLU A 95 -17.57 -12.24 3.59
N ALA A 96 -17.32 -11.32 2.65
CA ALA A 96 -16.17 -10.42 2.68
C ALA A 96 -16.23 -9.47 3.90
N LYS A 97 -17.44 -9.13 4.36
CA LYS A 97 -17.67 -8.31 5.55
C LYS A 97 -17.19 -9.01 6.82
N THR A 98 -17.56 -10.26 7.07
CA THR A 98 -17.23 -10.98 8.32
C THR A 98 -15.72 -11.19 8.49
N ARG A 99 -15.00 -11.54 7.42
CA ARG A 99 -13.54 -11.67 7.45
C ARG A 99 -12.83 -10.31 7.60
N ARG A 100 -13.43 -9.24 7.08
CA ARG A 100 -12.90 -7.87 7.23
C ARG A 100 -13.04 -7.38 8.66
N TYR A 101 -14.16 -7.65 9.33
CA TYR A 101 -14.38 -7.23 10.71
C TYR A 101 -13.47 -7.95 11.70
N THR A 102 -13.28 -9.26 11.57
CA THR A 102 -12.36 -10.02 12.44
C THR A 102 -10.91 -9.53 12.32
N VAL A 103 -10.48 -9.31 11.10
CA VAL A 103 -9.13 -8.82 10.79
C VAL A 103 -8.93 -7.37 11.24
N ALA A 104 -9.94 -6.50 11.04
CA ALA A 104 -9.93 -5.13 11.55
C ALA A 104 -9.95 -5.10 13.09
N ALA A 105 -10.70 -5.99 13.74
CA ALA A 105 -10.74 -6.10 15.20
C ALA A 105 -9.38 -6.49 15.78
N VAL A 106 -8.69 -7.48 15.20
CA VAL A 106 -7.33 -7.86 15.63
C VAL A 106 -6.35 -6.72 15.45
N ALA A 107 -6.38 -6.05 14.29
CA ALA A 107 -5.49 -4.93 14.02
C ALA A 107 -5.79 -3.72 14.93
N MET A 108 -7.06 -3.51 15.30
CA MET A 108 -7.47 -2.49 16.27
C MET A 108 -7.02 -2.83 17.70
N VAL A 109 -7.09 -4.10 18.11
CA VAL A 109 -6.55 -4.54 19.41
C VAL A 109 -5.05 -4.31 19.48
N ILE A 110 -4.31 -4.66 18.42
CA ILE A 110 -2.87 -4.41 18.32
C ILE A 110 -2.61 -2.89 18.41
N ALA A 111 -3.38 -2.09 17.68
CA ALA A 111 -3.25 -0.63 17.69
C ALA A 111 -3.46 -0.01 19.08
N ILE A 112 -4.51 -0.44 19.77
CA ILE A 112 -4.83 0.02 21.12
C ILE A 112 -3.73 -0.43 22.09
N ALA A 113 -3.27 -1.69 22.00
CA ALA A 113 -2.18 -2.19 22.83
C ALA A 113 -0.89 -1.39 22.63
N SER A 114 -0.52 -1.07 21.38
CA SER A 114 0.62 -0.21 21.08
C SER A 114 0.45 1.21 21.62
N MET A 115 -0.75 1.80 21.53
CA MET A 115 -1.02 3.14 22.06
C MET A 115 -0.95 3.19 23.60
N VAL A 116 -1.41 2.14 24.27
CA VAL A 116 -1.29 1.99 25.74
C VAL A 116 0.17 1.80 26.14
N LEU A 117 0.94 1.02 25.38
CA LEU A 117 2.37 0.80 25.62
C LEU A 117 3.17 2.12 25.53
N VAL A 118 2.86 2.97 24.55
CA VAL A 118 3.48 4.30 24.39
C VAL A 118 3.24 5.21 25.58
N ARG A 119 2.02 5.22 26.14
CA ARG A 119 1.74 6.04 27.32
C ARG A 119 2.52 5.61 28.56
N TYR A 120 2.95 4.35 28.61
CA TYR A 120 3.69 3.79 29.74
C TYR A 120 5.20 3.97 29.60
N ILE A 121 5.71 4.13 28.37
CA ILE A 121 7.14 4.26 28.08
C ILE A 121 7.44 5.71 27.69
N ARG A 122 7.99 6.49 28.62
CA ARG A 122 8.55 7.82 28.31
C ARG A 122 9.74 7.63 27.36
N GLY A 123 9.69 8.27 26.19
CA GLY A 123 10.74 8.20 25.16
C GLY A 123 10.33 7.58 23.83
N LEU A 124 9.07 7.16 23.67
CA LEU A 124 8.57 6.71 22.37
C LEU A 124 7.99 7.87 21.56
N ASP A 125 8.51 8.07 20.35
CA ASP A 125 7.91 8.95 19.36
C ASP A 125 6.55 8.36 18.94
N SER A 126 5.50 9.02 19.39
CA SER A 126 4.13 8.54 19.29
C SER A 126 3.62 8.59 17.85
N MET A 127 4.13 9.50 17.01
CA MET A 127 3.57 9.73 15.68
C MET A 127 3.90 8.59 14.71
N VAL A 128 5.16 8.14 14.69
CA VAL A 128 5.62 7.13 13.73
C VAL A 128 5.10 5.75 14.09
N LEU A 129 4.97 5.45 15.39
CA LEU A 129 4.33 4.21 15.83
C LEU A 129 2.86 4.16 15.40
N ILE A 130 2.09 5.22 15.67
CA ILE A 130 0.68 5.31 15.27
C ILE A 130 0.55 5.15 13.75
N THR A 131 1.44 5.80 12.99
CA THR A 131 1.47 5.69 11.53
C THR A 131 1.73 4.25 11.09
N GLY A 132 2.74 3.58 11.65
CA GLY A 132 3.07 2.19 11.34
C GLY A 132 1.94 1.21 11.60
N VAL A 133 1.20 1.43 12.70
CA VAL A 133 0.01 0.68 13.07
C VAL A 133 -1.15 0.93 12.11
N LEU A 134 -1.45 2.19 11.80
CA LEU A 134 -2.52 2.56 10.88
C LEU A 134 -2.28 1.98 9.49
N VAL A 135 -1.07 2.10 8.97
CA VAL A 135 -0.70 1.56 7.67
C VAL A 135 -0.76 0.03 7.66
N ALA A 136 -0.38 -0.62 8.75
CA ALA A 136 -0.54 -2.07 8.89
C ALA A 136 -2.02 -2.50 8.84
N ILE A 137 -2.91 -1.79 9.56
CA ILE A 137 -4.37 -2.02 9.49
C ILE A 137 -4.85 -1.89 8.03
N VAL A 138 -4.39 -0.85 7.33
CA VAL A 138 -4.77 -0.62 5.92
C VAL A 138 -4.34 -1.78 5.03
N PHE A 139 -3.08 -2.23 5.09
CA PHE A 139 -2.61 -3.38 4.29
C PHE A 139 -3.36 -4.66 4.61
N ILE A 140 -3.59 -4.90 5.89
CA ILE A 140 -4.32 -6.05 6.39
C ILE A 140 -5.79 -6.01 5.91
N ALA A 141 -6.42 -4.84 5.86
CA ALA A 141 -7.76 -4.64 5.30
C ALA A 141 -7.79 -4.80 3.77
N LEU A 142 -6.76 -4.31 3.06
CA LEU A 142 -6.61 -4.43 1.60
C LEU A 142 -6.48 -5.89 1.17
N ARG A 143 -5.88 -6.77 1.99
CA ARG A 143 -5.91 -8.22 1.76
C ARG A 143 -7.34 -8.75 1.55
N GLY A 144 -8.30 -8.24 2.33
CA GLY A 144 -9.71 -8.61 2.24
C GLY A 144 -10.29 -8.35 0.84
N LYS A 145 -9.92 -7.22 0.25
CA LYS A 145 -10.33 -6.77 -1.08
C LYS A 145 -9.54 -7.43 -2.22
N SER A 146 -8.36 -7.96 -1.92
CA SER A 146 -7.39 -8.48 -2.90
C SER A 146 -7.43 -10.00 -3.08
N SER A 147 -8.53 -10.67 -2.69
CA SER A 147 -8.63 -12.15 -2.75
C SER A 147 -7.57 -12.89 -1.93
N GLY A 148 -7.08 -12.29 -0.84
CA GLY A 148 -6.25 -13.00 0.13
C GLY A 148 -4.77 -13.12 -0.23
N VAL A 149 -4.21 -12.26 -1.09
CA VAL A 149 -2.76 -12.29 -1.38
C VAL A 149 -1.98 -12.15 -0.08
N THR A 150 -1.16 -13.16 0.22
CA THR A 150 -0.38 -13.28 1.46
C THR A 150 0.63 -12.15 1.65
N ARG A 151 1.12 -11.56 0.55
CA ARG A 151 2.10 -10.47 0.59
C ARG A 151 1.64 -9.23 1.35
N PHE A 152 0.34 -8.92 1.36
CA PHE A 152 -0.17 -7.78 2.14
C PHE A 152 -0.08 -8.00 3.65
N TYR A 153 -0.04 -9.26 4.13
CA TYR A 153 0.28 -9.51 5.55
C TYR A 153 1.75 -9.24 5.84
N TYR A 154 2.66 -9.64 4.96
CA TYR A 154 4.08 -9.37 5.14
C TYR A 154 4.36 -7.86 5.11
N LEU A 155 3.72 -7.11 4.20
CA LEU A 155 3.81 -5.65 4.16
C LEU A 155 3.20 -4.99 5.41
N GLY A 156 2.07 -5.49 5.91
CA GLY A 156 1.48 -5.02 7.17
C GLY A 156 2.38 -5.30 8.39
N GLY A 157 2.96 -6.49 8.47
CA GLY A 157 3.92 -6.85 9.51
C GLY A 157 5.19 -5.99 9.42
N TYR A 158 5.71 -5.79 8.21
CA TYR A 158 6.85 -4.92 7.96
C TYR A 158 6.58 -3.46 8.37
N SER A 159 5.38 -2.94 8.10
CA SER A 159 4.94 -1.62 8.56
C SER A 159 4.93 -1.51 10.09
N LEU A 160 4.44 -2.52 10.80
CA LEU A 160 4.49 -2.54 12.27
C LEU A 160 5.93 -2.57 12.79
N LEU A 161 6.79 -3.38 12.18
CA LEU A 161 8.20 -3.48 12.55
C LEU A 161 8.93 -2.15 12.33
N LEU A 162 8.70 -1.49 11.19
CA LEU A 162 9.29 -0.17 10.92
C LEU A 162 8.76 0.89 11.89
N GLY A 163 7.45 0.96 12.10
CA GLY A 163 6.85 1.94 13.02
C GLY A 163 7.37 1.78 14.45
N THR A 164 7.48 0.53 14.92
CA THR A 164 8.00 0.23 16.26
C THR A 164 9.49 0.48 16.35
N GLY A 165 10.27 0.00 15.38
CA GLY A 165 11.73 0.15 15.38
C GLY A 165 12.18 1.61 15.29
N LEU A 166 11.51 2.42 14.46
CA LEU A 166 11.81 3.85 14.32
C LEU A 166 11.32 4.66 15.52
N SER A 167 10.21 4.28 16.17
CA SER A 167 9.72 4.99 17.37
C SER A 167 10.65 4.91 18.58
N LEU A 168 11.60 3.96 18.56
CA LEU A 168 12.62 3.78 19.59
C LEU A 168 13.89 4.61 19.31
N GLY A 169 13.97 5.28 18.16
CA GLY A 169 15.11 6.12 17.79
C GLY A 169 14.95 7.57 18.26
N ASP A 170 16.06 8.24 18.49
CA ASP A 170 16.13 9.66 18.90
C ASP A 170 16.13 10.64 17.71
N LEU A 171 15.65 10.20 16.54
CA LEU A 171 15.51 11.09 15.39
C LEU A 171 14.29 12.00 15.58
N SER A 172 14.28 13.17 14.93
CA SER A 172 13.07 14.00 14.90
C SER A 172 11.95 13.30 14.15
N ASP A 173 10.71 13.64 14.50
CA ASP A 173 9.48 13.07 13.93
C ASP A 173 9.49 13.11 12.40
N GLU A 174 10.00 14.19 11.79
CA GLU A 174 10.08 14.32 10.33
C GLU A 174 11.02 13.30 9.71
N TYR A 175 12.21 13.08 10.30
CA TYR A 175 13.16 12.09 9.79
C TYR A 175 12.67 10.67 10.04
N ASN A 176 12.00 10.41 11.17
CA ASN A 176 11.38 9.11 11.44
C ASN A 176 10.27 8.81 10.42
N LEU A 177 9.40 9.78 10.10
CA LEU A 177 8.37 9.61 9.07
C LEU A 177 8.97 9.48 7.68
N ALA A 178 10.03 10.24 7.37
CA ALA A 178 10.75 10.14 6.11
C ALA A 178 11.31 8.74 5.89
N LEU A 179 12.00 8.20 6.89
CA LEU A 179 12.54 6.83 6.87
C LEU A 179 11.43 5.80 6.81
N PHE A 180 10.37 5.96 7.59
CA PHE A 180 9.23 5.05 7.61
C PHE A 180 8.61 4.93 6.22
N TYR A 181 8.20 6.05 5.61
CA TYR A 181 7.56 6.06 4.30
C TYR A 181 8.53 5.69 3.17
N GLY A 182 9.80 6.09 3.27
CA GLY A 182 10.84 5.71 2.31
C GLY A 182 11.07 4.20 2.30
N LEU A 183 11.37 3.60 3.45
CA LEU A 183 11.64 2.16 3.57
C LEU A 183 10.41 1.32 3.23
N LEU A 184 9.22 1.75 3.65
CA LEU A 184 7.97 1.10 3.29
C LEU A 184 7.72 1.20 1.78
N GLY A 185 7.93 2.37 1.19
CA GLY A 185 7.76 2.59 -0.24
C GLY A 185 8.67 1.69 -1.08
N VAL A 186 9.94 1.55 -0.68
CA VAL A 186 10.87 0.61 -1.31
C VAL A 186 10.36 -0.82 -1.21
N ALA A 187 9.95 -1.27 -0.02
CA ALA A 187 9.46 -2.63 0.19
C ALA A 187 8.20 -2.93 -0.66
N VAL A 188 7.26 -1.98 -0.72
CA VAL A 188 6.05 -2.08 -1.54
C VAL A 188 6.39 -2.09 -3.04
N MET A 189 7.32 -1.23 -3.49
CA MET A 189 7.79 -1.23 -4.88
C MET A 189 8.49 -2.53 -5.27
N VAL A 190 9.33 -3.09 -4.39
CA VAL A 190 10.00 -4.37 -4.63
C VAL A 190 8.97 -5.51 -4.70
N SER A 191 7.98 -5.53 -3.80
CA SER A 191 6.85 -6.47 -3.87
C SER A 191 6.10 -6.33 -5.22
N GLY A 192 5.68 -5.12 -5.58
CA GLY A 192 4.94 -4.89 -6.82
C GLY A 192 5.76 -5.22 -8.08
N GLY A 193 7.05 -4.85 -8.09
CA GLY A 193 7.96 -5.08 -9.20
C GLY A 193 8.29 -6.55 -9.42
N THR A 194 8.49 -7.33 -8.34
CA THR A 194 8.71 -8.79 -8.45
C THR A 194 7.48 -9.49 -8.99
N VAL A 195 6.29 -9.07 -8.58
CA VAL A 195 5.00 -9.57 -9.08
C VAL A 195 4.83 -9.21 -10.56
N LEU A 196 5.09 -7.95 -10.93
CA LEU A 196 4.99 -7.50 -12.32
C LEU A 196 5.97 -8.26 -13.23
N ARG A 197 7.22 -8.42 -12.80
CA ARG A 197 8.24 -9.18 -13.55
C ARG A 197 7.81 -10.63 -13.76
N ARG A 198 7.25 -11.26 -12.73
CA ARG A 198 6.72 -12.63 -12.81
C ARG A 198 5.52 -12.68 -13.77
N TYR A 199 4.59 -11.74 -13.65
CA TYR A 199 3.41 -11.65 -14.50
C TYR A 199 3.77 -11.50 -15.99
N LEU A 200 4.74 -10.65 -16.32
CA LEU A 200 5.22 -10.46 -17.69
C LEU A 200 5.92 -11.70 -18.27
N ARG A 201 6.58 -12.50 -17.43
CA ARG A 201 7.19 -13.77 -17.85
C ARG A 201 6.15 -14.86 -18.10
N GLU A 202 5.09 -14.90 -17.27
CA GLU A 202 4.02 -15.89 -17.37
C GLU A 202 2.99 -15.57 -18.46
N ASN A 203 2.89 -14.30 -18.89
CA ASN A 203 1.95 -13.83 -19.91
C ASN A 203 2.70 -13.08 -21.04
N PRO A 204 3.44 -13.80 -21.90
CA PRO A 204 4.04 -13.20 -23.10
C PRO A 204 2.94 -12.65 -24.02
N MET A 205 3.27 -11.65 -24.84
CA MET A 205 2.31 -11.09 -25.79
C MET A 205 1.90 -12.19 -26.79
N PRO A 206 0.61 -12.30 -27.15
CA PRO A 206 0.19 -13.15 -28.25
C PRO A 206 1.03 -12.76 -29.47
N ALA A 207 1.70 -13.73 -30.11
CA ALA A 207 2.32 -13.48 -31.39
C ALA A 207 1.23 -12.92 -32.32
N GLU A 208 1.52 -11.78 -32.96
CA GLU A 208 0.66 -11.28 -34.03
C GLU A 208 0.44 -12.46 -34.97
N ALA A 209 -0.82 -12.88 -35.12
CA ALA A 209 -1.14 -13.90 -36.10
C ALA A 209 -0.65 -13.34 -37.44
N ASP A 210 0.40 -13.96 -37.98
CA ASP A 210 0.87 -13.73 -39.34
C ASP A 210 -0.37 -13.86 -40.22
N ASN A 211 -0.82 -12.74 -40.76
CA ASN A 211 -1.89 -12.71 -41.74
C ASN A 211 -1.26 -13.16 -43.06
N ASP A 212 -1.31 -14.47 -43.32
CA ASP A 212 -1.22 -15.05 -44.67
C ASP A 212 -2.50 -14.75 -45.47
#